data_AF-A0A2A8HG01-F1
#
_entry.id   AF-A0A2A8HG01-F1
#
_cell.length_a   1.000
_cell.length_b   1.000
_cell.length_c   1.000
_cell.angle_alpha   90.00
_cell.angle_beta   90.00
_cell.angle_gamma   90.00
#
_symmetry.space_group_name_H-M   'P 1'
#
loop_
_entity.id
_entity.type
_entity.pdbx_description
1 polymer ?
#
loop_
_entity_poly.entity_id
_entity_poly.type
_entity_poly.pdbx_seq_one_letter_code
_entity_poly.pdbx_strand_id
1 'polypeptide(L)'
;MIRFHYTDKEIDKILKTLTIVIDTRENVNDHIRDYLHQKGIPFKNQKLDTGDYGCMIPKNEELGIPRDIYLDSRVERKAHMDEVTGNLQKDTQTAFENELIRSKD
;
A
#
# COMPACT_ATOMS: atom_id res chain seq x y z
N MET A 1 -32.80 10.83 8.63
CA MET A 1 -31.41 10.34 8.77
C MET A 1 -30.83 10.29 7.36
N ILE A 2 -29.78 11.07 7.07
CA ILE A 2 -29.12 11.05 5.76
C ILE A 2 -28.16 9.86 5.76
N ARG A 3 -28.27 8.98 4.76
CA ARG A 3 -27.34 7.87 4.53
C ARG A 3 -26.59 8.15 3.23
N PHE A 4 -25.27 8.27 3.32
CA PHE A 4 -24.40 8.34 2.16
C PHE A 4 -24.06 6.92 1.73
N HIS A 5 -24.17 6.65 0.44
CA HIS A 5 -23.85 5.35 -0.15
C HIS A 5 -23.31 5.58 -1.56
N TYR A 6 -22.20 4.93 -1.87
CA TYR A 6 -21.70 4.86 -3.23
C TYR A 6 -22.34 3.67 -3.94
N THR A 7 -22.86 3.91 -5.13
CA THR A 7 -23.26 2.86 -6.05
C THR A 7 -22.04 2.06 -6.53
N ASP A 8 -22.23 0.84 -7.00
CA ASP A 8 -21.14 0.01 -7.54
C ASP A 8 -20.35 0.71 -8.66
N LYS A 9 -21.03 1.53 -9.47
CA LYS A 9 -20.41 2.33 -10.53
C LYS A 9 -19.50 3.42 -9.98
N GLU A 10 -19.92 4.07 -8.89
CA GLU A 10 -19.09 5.07 -8.22
C GLU A 10 -17.90 4.41 -7.53
N ILE A 11 -18.10 3.26 -6.86
CA ILE A 11 -17.02 2.47 -6.27
C ILE A 11 -16.00 2.10 -7.36
N ASP A 12 -16.42 1.59 -8.50
CA ASP A 12 -15.52 1.27 -9.62
C ASP A 12 -14.76 2.51 -10.12
N LYS A 13 -15.44 3.66 -10.24
CA LYS A 13 -14.79 4.93 -10.62
C LYS A 13 -13.76 5.38 -9.58
N ILE A 14 -14.04 5.23 -8.28
CA ILE A 14 -13.12 5.55 -7.19
C ILE A 14 -11.92 4.62 -7.20
N LEU A 15 -12.13 3.31 -7.35
CA LEU A 15 -11.04 2.33 -7.36
C LEU A 15 -10.07 2.54 -8.52
N LYS A 16 -10.56 3.05 -9.66
CA LYS A 16 -9.71 3.42 -10.81
C LYS A 16 -8.80 4.63 -10.56
N THR A 17 -9.06 5.45 -9.54
CA THR A 17 -8.18 6.58 -9.17
C THR A 17 -7.19 6.23 -8.07
N LEU A 18 -7.24 5.01 -7.55
CA LEU A 18 -6.37 4.54 -6.47
C LEU A 18 -4.90 4.70 -6.87
N THR A 19 -4.14 5.33 -5.98
CA THR A 19 -2.71 5.59 -6.15
C THR A 19 -1.92 4.71 -5.20
N ILE A 20 -0.92 4.01 -5.74
CA ILE A 20 0.00 3.20 -4.94
C ILE A 20 0.95 4.14 -4.17
N VAL A 21 1.15 3.88 -2.89
CA VAL A 21 2.07 4.62 -2.04
C VAL A 21 3.25 3.70 -1.74
N ILE A 22 4.45 4.09 -2.16
CA ILE A 22 5.67 3.32 -2.01
C ILE A 22 6.48 3.92 -0.85
N ASP A 23 6.87 3.09 0.11
CA ASP A 23 7.71 3.52 1.22
C ASP A 23 9.05 4.08 0.71
N THR A 24 9.51 5.18 1.29
CA THR A 24 10.76 5.84 0.88
C THR A 24 12.02 5.01 1.11
N ARG A 25 11.97 3.96 1.95
CA ARG A 25 13.11 3.05 2.21
C ARG A 25 13.18 1.91 1.20
N GLU A 26 12.15 1.70 0.38
CA GLU A 26 12.11 0.66 -0.63
C GLU A 26 12.91 1.11 -1.88
N ASN A 27 14.19 0.71 -1.91
CA ASN A 27 15.19 1.21 -2.88
C ASN A 27 15.39 0.30 -4.10
N VAL A 28 15.01 -0.97 -4.04
CA VAL A 28 15.21 -1.94 -5.14
C VAL A 28 13.86 -2.37 -5.71
N ASN A 29 13.19 -1.42 -6.35
CA ASN A 29 11.81 -1.56 -6.85
C ASN A 29 11.59 -1.08 -8.30
N ASP A 30 12.65 -0.79 -9.05
CA ASP A 30 12.52 -0.26 -10.43
C ASP A 30 11.62 -1.14 -11.31
N HIS A 31 11.80 -2.46 -11.27
CA HIS A 31 10.93 -3.42 -11.96
C HIS A 31 9.43 -3.28 -11.63
N ILE A 32 9.08 -2.90 -10.40
CA ILE A 32 7.70 -2.65 -9.98
C ILE A 32 7.25 -1.29 -10.48
N ARG A 33 8.08 -0.25 -10.32
CA ARG A 33 7.78 1.11 -10.80
C ARG A 33 7.56 1.15 -12.31
N ASP A 34 8.40 0.46 -13.06
CA ASP A 34 8.31 0.30 -14.51
C ASP A 34 7.01 -0.39 -14.90
N TYR A 35 6.63 -1.46 -14.19
CA TYR A 35 5.35 -2.14 -14.42
C TYR A 35 4.15 -1.21 -14.14
N LEU A 36 4.15 -0.50 -13.00
CA LEU A 36 3.08 0.43 -12.66
C LEU A 36 2.96 1.53 -13.71
N HIS A 37 4.08 2.10 -14.14
CA HIS A 37 4.12 3.11 -15.20
C HIS A 37 3.59 2.53 -16.52
N GLN A 38 4.04 1.35 -16.94
CA GLN A 38 3.57 0.68 -18.16
C GLN A 38 2.05 0.44 -18.14
N LYS A 39 1.48 0.15 -16.97
CA LYS A 39 0.04 -0.05 -16.79
C LYS A 39 -0.74 1.24 -16.55
N GLY A 40 -0.07 2.40 -16.48
CA GLY A 40 -0.70 3.68 -16.17
C GLY A 40 -1.27 3.74 -14.76
N ILE A 41 -0.74 2.93 -13.84
CA ILE A 41 -1.16 2.92 -12.44
C ILE A 41 -0.40 4.03 -11.71
N PRO A 42 -1.09 5.03 -11.14
CA PRO A 42 -0.43 6.12 -10.46
C PRO A 42 0.25 5.62 -9.19
N PHE A 43 1.44 6.14 -8.91
CA PHE A 43 2.15 5.87 -7.67
C PHE A 43 2.91 7.10 -7.18
N LYS A 44 3.18 7.15 -5.88
CA LYS A 44 4.02 8.17 -5.24
C LYS A 44 4.91 7.58 -4.17
N ASN A 45 5.99 8.28 -3.84
CA ASN A 45 6.86 7.91 -2.73
C ASN A 45 6.45 8.68 -1.47
N GLN A 46 6.31 8.00 -0.35
CA GLN A 46 5.99 8.61 0.95
C GLN A 46 6.47 7.68 2.06
N LYS A 47 6.96 8.23 3.18
CA LYS A 47 7.27 7.40 4.35
C LYS A 47 5.99 6.73 4.85
N LEU A 48 6.02 5.41 4.98
CA LEU A 48 5.04 4.60 5.68
C LEU A 48 5.60 4.19 7.04
N ASP A 49 4.75 4.10 8.06
CA ASP A 49 5.21 3.61 9.36
C ASP A 49 5.39 2.08 9.32
N THR A 50 4.61 1.40 8.47
CA THR A 50 4.59 -0.06 8.29
C THR A 50 4.33 -0.42 6.82
N GLY A 51 4.89 -1.55 6.36
CA GLY A 51 4.79 -1.99 4.98
C GLY A 51 5.70 -1.25 4.01
N ASP A 52 5.98 -1.89 2.88
CA ASP A 52 6.74 -1.30 1.76
C ASP A 52 5.82 -0.63 0.73
N TYR A 53 4.59 -1.13 0.61
CA TYR A 53 3.59 -0.57 -0.29
C TYR A 53 2.25 -0.43 0.43
N GLY A 54 1.57 0.67 0.18
CA GLY A 54 0.19 0.92 0.55
C GLY A 54 -0.58 1.52 -0.62
N CYS A 55 -1.77 2.01 -0.34
CA CYS A 55 -2.56 2.70 -1.33
C CYS A 55 -3.42 3.80 -0.72
N MET A 56 -3.78 4.76 -1.56
CA MET A 56 -4.63 5.87 -1.17
C MET A 56 -5.60 6.21 -2.30
N ILE A 57 -6.76 6.73 -1.90
CA ILE A 57 -7.76 7.28 -2.80
C ILE A 57 -7.57 8.80 -2.79
N PRO A 58 -7.28 9.44 -3.93
CA PRO A 58 -7.07 10.87 -3.98
C PRO A 58 -8.35 11.64 -3.70
N LYS A 59 -8.20 12.87 -3.17
CA LYS A 59 -9.29 13.85 -3.07
C LYS A 59 -10.07 13.92 -4.39
N ASN A 60 -11.39 13.82 -4.31
CA ASN A 60 -12.30 13.95 -5.44
C ASN A 60 -13.63 14.57 -4.99
N GLU A 61 -13.80 15.87 -5.20
CA GLU A 61 -15.00 16.61 -4.76
C GLU A 61 -16.27 16.15 -5.48
N GLU A 62 -16.18 15.74 -6.76
CA GLU A 62 -17.32 15.24 -7.53
C GLU A 62 -17.92 13.96 -6.92
N LEU A 63 -17.06 13.13 -6.32
CA LEU A 63 -17.44 11.90 -5.65
C LEU A 63 -17.57 12.08 -4.13
N GLY A 64 -17.60 13.31 -3.62
CA GLY A 64 -17.75 13.59 -2.20
C GLY A 64 -16.58 13.11 -1.33
N ILE A 65 -15.37 13.02 -1.89
CA ILE A 65 -14.13 12.67 -1.21
C ILE A 65 -13.35 13.97 -0.96
N PRO A 66 -13.48 14.60 0.23
CA PRO A 66 -12.97 15.95 0.47
C PRO A 66 -11.45 16.02 0.67
N ARG A 67 -10.79 14.88 0.90
CA ARG A 67 -9.36 14.74 1.17
C ARG A 67 -8.87 13.37 0.74
N ASP A 68 -7.56 13.25 0.59
CA ASP A 68 -6.88 11.98 0.40
C ASP A 68 -7.24 10.99 1.52
N ILE A 69 -7.66 9.78 1.14
CA ILE A 69 -7.96 8.68 2.05
C ILE A 69 -6.86 7.64 1.91
N TYR A 70 -6.08 7.44 2.96
CA TYR A 70 -5.11 6.35 3.01
C TYR A 70 -5.83 5.10 3.51
N LEU A 71 -5.68 4.00 2.79
CA LEU A 71 -6.23 2.71 3.20
C LEU A 71 -5.27 2.06 4.19
N ASP A 72 -5.77 1.27 5.13
CA ASP A 72 -4.93 0.62 6.15
C ASP A 72 -4.21 -0.62 5.60
N SER A 73 -4.63 -1.12 4.43
CA SER A 73 -3.98 -2.26 3.79
C SER A 73 -2.53 -1.94 3.39
N ARG A 74 -1.64 -2.87 3.69
CA ARG A 74 -0.20 -2.80 3.38
C ARG A 74 0.25 -4.08 2.70
N VAL A 75 1.31 -3.95 1.92
CA VAL A 75 2.09 -5.06 1.37
C VAL A 75 3.52 -4.90 1.88
N GLU A 76 4.02 -5.94 2.53
CA GLU A 76 5.43 -6.10 2.90
C GLU A 76 6.09 -6.93 1.80
N ARG A 77 7.09 -6.37 1.13
CA ARG A 77 7.85 -7.06 0.09
C ARG A 77 9.11 -7.66 0.72
N LYS A 78 9.32 -8.93 0.42
CA LYS A 78 10.60 -9.61 0.66
C LYS A 78 11.30 -9.82 -0.68
N ALA A 79 12.60 -9.57 -0.73
CA ALA A 79 13.39 -9.59 -1.95
C ALA A 79 13.47 -11.02 -2.54
N HIS A 80 13.50 -12.04 -1.68
CA HIS A 80 13.62 -13.44 -2.08
C HIS A 80 13.24 -14.39 -0.93
N MET A 81 13.10 -15.67 -1.26
CA MET A 81 12.73 -16.72 -0.30
C MET A 81 13.75 -16.84 0.85
N ASP A 82 15.04 -16.63 0.58
CA ASP A 82 16.06 -16.73 1.63
C ASP A 82 15.96 -15.62 2.67
N GLU A 83 15.38 -14.47 2.34
CA GLU A 83 15.07 -13.43 3.33
C GLU A 83 13.99 -13.92 4.30
N VAL A 84 12.95 -14.57 3.77
CA VAL A 84 11.86 -15.15 4.58
C VAL A 84 12.41 -16.27 5.47
N THR A 85 13.15 -17.22 4.91
CA THR A 85 13.71 -18.33 5.69
C THR A 85 14.74 -17.84 6.69
N GLY A 86 15.56 -16.86 6.31
CA GLY A 86 16.52 -16.18 7.17
C GLY A 86 15.86 -15.49 8.35
N ASN A 87 14.74 -14.80 8.14
CA ASN A 87 13.99 -14.13 9.21
C ASN A 87 13.19 -15.10 10.09
N LEU A 88 13.06 -16.38 9.72
CA LEU A 88 12.38 -17.43 10.50
C LEU A 88 13.34 -18.35 11.26
N GLN A 89 14.67 -18.12 11.18
CA GLN A 89 15.63 -18.91 11.94
C GLN A 89 15.56 -18.58 13.43
N LYS A 90 15.96 -19.53 14.28
CA LYS A 90 15.82 -19.46 15.73
C LYS A 90 16.40 -18.17 16.36
N ASP A 91 17.49 -17.65 15.79
CA ASP A 91 18.21 -16.49 16.34
C ASP A 91 17.79 -15.15 15.70
N THR A 92 16.95 -15.18 14.68
CA THR A 92 16.51 -14.01 13.89
C THR A 92 14.98 -13.85 13.84
N GLN A 93 14.23 -14.84 14.32
CA GLN A 93 12.76 -14.89 14.35
C GLN A 93 12.11 -13.62 14.94
N THR A 94 12.77 -12.99 15.92
CA THR A 94 12.27 -11.76 16.54
C THR A 94 12.13 -10.61 15.53
N ALA A 95 12.92 -10.58 14.45
CA ALA A 95 12.77 -9.59 13.39
C ALA A 95 11.43 -9.76 12.65
N PHE A 96 11.10 -10.99 12.25
CA PHE A 96 9.84 -11.33 11.61
C PHE A 96 8.63 -11.06 12.52
N GLU A 97 8.72 -11.43 13.80
CA GLU A 97 7.66 -11.19 14.77
C GLU A 97 7.41 -9.68 14.98
N ASN A 98 8.47 -8.88 15.07
CA ASN A 98 8.35 -7.43 15.20
C ASN A 98 7.71 -6.78 13.97
N GLU A 99 7.99 -7.28 12.76
CA GLU A 99 7.30 -6.84 11.54
C GLU A 99 5.79 -7.11 11.62
N LEU A 100 5.40 -8.34 12.03
CA LEU A 100 3.98 -8.71 12.21
C LEU A 100 3.27 -7.96 13.33
N ILE A 101 3.99 -7.60 14.40
CA ILE A 101 3.41 -6.79 15.50
C ILE A 101 3.12 -5.38 15.00
N ARG A 102 4.07 -4.76 14.29
CA ARG A 102 3.89 -3.41 13.74
C ARG A 102 2.75 -3.37 12.73
N SER A 103 2.54 -4.42 11.93
CA SER A 103 1.48 -4.45 10.92
C SER A 103 0.05 -4.62 11.47
N LYS A 104 -0.15 -4.72 12.79
CA LYS A 104 -1.47 -4.86 13.41
C LYS A 104 -2.16 -3.54 13.74
N ASP A 105 -1.40 -2.46 13.75
CA ASP A 105 -1.88 -1.09 13.95
C ASP A 105 -2.19 -0.42 12.60
#